data_AF-A0A2B2BEZ2-F1
#
_entry.id   AF-A0A2B2BEZ2-F1
#
_cell.length_a   1.000
_cell.length_b   1.000
_cell.length_c   1.000
_cell.angle_alpha   90.00
_cell.angle_beta   90.00
_cell.angle_gamma   90.00
#
_symmetry.space_group_name_H-M   'P 1'
#
loop_
_entity.id
_entity.type
_entity.pdbx_description
1 polymer ?
#
loop_
_entity_poly.entity_id
_entity_poly.type
_entity_poly.pdbx_seq_one_letter_code
_entity_poly.pdbx_strand_id
1 'polypeptide(L)'
;RVQRVSLGSVGRWRTLDIAPGDQVLVSLAGQGIPRLDKVVWRGGDRGKPTPPSPHFSPLTCFYASPECLEQFFARLVWLSSKP
;
A
#
# COMPACT_ATOMS: atom_id res chain seq x y z
N ARG A 1 20.87 0.88 1.88
CA ARG A 1 20.20 2.13 2.34
C ARG A 1 18.71 2.01 2.03
N VAL A 2 17.83 2.15 3.02
CA VAL A 2 16.37 2.11 2.82
C VAL A 2 15.88 3.50 2.41
N GLN A 3 15.17 3.58 1.28
CA GLN A 3 14.58 4.84 0.78
C GLN A 3 13.05 4.78 0.68
N ARG A 4 12.48 3.57 0.56
CA ARG A 4 11.04 3.33 0.45
C ARG A 4 10.63 2.19 1.37
N VAL A 5 9.47 2.34 1.98
CA VAL A 5 8.86 1.32 2.84
C VAL A 5 7.36 1.31 2.59
N SER A 6 6.74 0.13 2.62
CA SER A 6 5.30 0.02 2.47
C SER A 6 4.56 0.48 3.72
N LEU A 7 3.54 1.32 3.55
CA LEU A 7 2.61 1.72 4.61
C LEU A 7 1.52 0.65 4.84
N GLY A 8 1.35 -0.29 3.91
CA GLY A 8 0.26 -1.25 3.90
C GLY A 8 -1.03 -0.66 3.31
N SER A 9 -2.18 -1.13 3.78
CA SER A 9 -3.49 -0.67 3.30
C SER A 9 -3.79 0.76 3.75
N VAL A 10 -4.72 1.42 3.03
CA VAL A 10 -5.25 2.73 3.43
C VAL A 10 -5.83 2.69 4.85
N GLY A 11 -6.48 1.58 5.23
CA GLY A 11 -6.97 1.37 6.60
C GLY A 11 -5.84 1.39 7.64
N ARG A 12 -4.75 0.64 7.39
CA ARG A 12 -3.58 0.61 8.29
C ARG A 12 -2.93 1.99 8.42
N TRP A 13 -2.78 2.71 7.31
CA TRP A 13 -2.24 4.07 7.31
C TRP A 13 -3.09 5.03 8.16
N ARG A 14 -4.43 4.95 8.04
CA ARG A 14 -5.36 5.73 8.87
C ARG A 14 -5.21 5.39 10.36
N THR A 15 -5.09 4.11 10.71
CA THR A 15 -4.88 3.67 12.10
C THR A 15 -3.56 4.18 12.69
N LEU A 16 -2.49 4.18 11.90
CA LEU A 16 -1.17 4.70 12.33
C LEU A 16 -1.13 6.24 12.37
N ASP A 17 -2.09 6.90 11.71
CA ASP A 17 -2.28 8.35 11.71
C ASP A 17 -1.05 9.11 11.15
N ILE A 18 -0.29 8.49 10.23
CA ILE A 18 0.97 9.03 9.70
C ILE A 18 0.70 10.24 8.80
N ALA A 19 1.48 11.31 8.98
CA ALA A 19 1.53 12.46 8.11
C ALA A 19 2.97 12.76 7.64
N PRO A 20 3.17 13.52 6.55
CA PRO A 20 4.48 14.08 6.21
C PRO A 20 5.10 14.80 7.42
N GLY A 21 6.41 14.67 7.60
CA GLY A 21 7.12 15.27 8.74
C GLY A 21 7.11 14.44 10.04
N ASP A 22 6.29 13.39 10.13
CA ASP A 22 6.37 12.42 11.24
C ASP A 22 7.71 11.65 11.21
N GLN A 23 8.29 11.40 12.38
CA GLN A 23 9.39 10.44 12.50
C GLN A 23 8.84 9.06 12.83
N VAL A 24 9.31 8.06 12.09
CA VAL A 24 8.78 6.70 12.15
C VAL A 24 9.87 5.70 12.47
N LEU A 25 9.52 4.67 13.22
CA LEU A 25 10.38 3.52 13.45
C LEU A 25 10.27 2.57 12.26
N VAL A 26 11.40 2.34 11.60
CA VAL A 26 11.52 1.34 10.53
C VAL A 26 12.41 0.20 11.03
N SER A 27 11.85 -1.01 11.05
CA SER A 27 12.60 -2.23 11.33
C SER A 27 12.81 -3.04 10.06
N LEU A 28 13.69 -4.04 10.12
CA LEU A 28 13.89 -5.00 9.05
C LEU A 28 13.29 -6.33 9.49
N ALA A 29 12.30 -6.81 8.73
CA ALA A 29 11.74 -8.14 8.94
C ALA A 29 12.58 -9.19 8.22
N GLY A 30 12.96 -10.24 8.95
CA GLY A 30 13.73 -11.36 8.41
C GLY A 30 15.02 -10.90 7.73
N GLN A 31 15.19 -11.28 6.46
CA GLN A 31 16.40 -11.01 5.68
C GLN A 31 16.46 -9.61 5.04
N GLY A 32 15.85 -8.60 5.66
CA GLY A 32 16.06 -7.19 5.26
C GLY A 32 14.87 -6.50 4.60
N ILE A 33 13.64 -7.02 4.74
CA ILE A 33 12.45 -6.33 4.22
C ILE A 33 12.12 -5.16 5.15
N PRO A 34 12.20 -3.90 4.71
CA PRO A 34 11.86 -2.77 5.56
C PRO A 34 10.37 -2.79 5.91
N ARG A 35 10.06 -2.61 7.19
CA ARG A 35 8.72 -2.48 7.72
C ARG A 35 8.61 -1.23 8.58
N LEU A 36 7.53 -0.49 8.36
CA LEU A 36 7.15 0.60 9.26
C LEU A 36 6.41 0.00 10.44
N ASP A 37 6.89 0.25 11.66
CA ASP A 37 6.29 -0.30 12.88
C ASP A 37 5.35 0.71 13.55
N LYS A 38 5.84 1.92 13.85
CA LYS A 38 5.08 2.96 14.55
C LYS A 38 5.63 4.36 14.30
N VAL A 39 4.82 5.36 14.64
CA VAL A 39 5.26 6.76 14.72
C VAL A 39 5.88 6.99 16.09
N VAL A 40 7.11 7.52 16.11
CA VAL A 40 7.83 7.84 17.36
C VAL A 40 7.76 9.33 17.68
N TRP A 41 7.57 10.17 16.66
CA TRP A 41 7.43 11.61 16.83
C TRP A 41 6.45 12.18 15.80
N ARG A 42 5.57 13.10 16.23
CA ARG A 42 4.59 13.75 15.35
C ARG A 42 5.16 15.08 14.82
N GLY A 43 5.08 15.26 13.50
CA GLY A 43 5.47 16.49 12.83
C GLY A 43 4.48 17.63 13.08
N GLY A 44 4.93 18.87 12.90
CA GLY A 44 4.10 20.07 13.05
C GLY A 44 3.14 20.31 11.88
N ASP A 45 3.60 20.09 10.64
CA ASP A 45 2.75 20.13 9.45
C ASP A 45 2.13 18.76 9.21
N ARG A 46 0.80 18.67 9.19
CA ARG A 46 0.05 17.41 9.09
C ARG A 46 -0.93 17.40 7.92
N GLY A 47 -0.55 18.02 6.80
CA GLY A 47 -1.28 17.91 5.53
C GLY A 47 -1.24 16.49 4.96
N LYS A 48 -2.28 15.68 5.23
CA LYS A 48 -2.38 14.32 4.69
C LYS A 48 -2.90 14.31 3.26
N PRO A 49 -2.35 13.45 2.37
CA PRO A 49 -2.90 13.28 1.04
C PRO A 49 -4.28 12.63 1.10
N THR A 50 -5.15 12.97 0.15
CA THR A 50 -6.44 12.30 0.00
C THR A 50 -6.23 10.97 -0.73
N PRO A 51 -6.62 9.82 -0.14
CA PRO A 51 -6.52 8.54 -0.84
C PRO A 51 -7.46 8.55 -2.05
N PRO A 52 -7.09 7.84 -3.15
CA PRO A 52 -7.96 7.72 -4.31
C PRO A 52 -9.29 7.07 -3.92
N SER A 53 -10.37 7.47 -4.60
CA SER A 53 -11.68 6.86 -4.36
C SER A 53 -11.70 5.38 -4.76
N PRO A 54 -12.46 4.55 -4.03
CA PRO A 54 -12.49 3.11 -4.24
C PRO A 54 -13.38 2.75 -5.45
N HIS A 55 -12.89 3.02 -6.66
CA HIS A 55 -13.61 2.68 -7.89
C HIS A 55 -13.55 1.18 -8.23
N PHE A 56 -12.53 0.47 -7.74
CA PHE A 56 -12.29 -0.93 -8.03
C PHE A 56 -12.56 -1.81 -6.82
N SER A 57 -13.07 -3.03 -7.08
CA SER A 57 -13.40 -4.03 -6.07
C SER A 57 -12.88 -5.42 -6.49
N PRO A 58 -12.95 -6.43 -5.61
CA PRO A 58 -12.61 -7.80 -5.96
C PRO A 58 -13.43 -8.37 -7.12
N LEU A 59 -14.57 -7.75 -7.46
CA LEU A 59 -15.45 -8.16 -8.55
C LEU A 59 -15.36 -7.23 -9.79
N THR A 60 -14.37 -6.34 -9.86
CA THR A 60 -14.10 -5.51 -11.06
C THR A 60 -12.90 -6.03 -11.85
N CYS A 61 -12.69 -5.51 -13.06
CA CYS A 61 -11.55 -5.83 -13.94
C CYS A 61 -11.52 -7.28 -14.46
N PHE A 62 -12.68 -7.84 -14.83
CA PHE A 62 -12.76 -9.16 -15.49
C PHE A 62 -12.63 -9.11 -17.02
N TYR A 63 -12.64 -7.92 -17.61
CA TYR A 63 -12.50 -7.71 -19.05
C TYR A 63 -11.32 -6.78 -19.33
N ALA A 64 -10.72 -6.92 -20.50
CA ALA A 64 -9.63 -6.06 -20.94
C ALA A 64 -10.15 -4.62 -21.15
N SER A 65 -9.64 -3.70 -20.35
CA SER A 65 -9.81 -2.26 -20.53
C SER A 65 -8.50 -1.55 -20.17
N PRO A 66 -8.24 -0.33 -20.69
CA PRO A 66 -7.00 0.40 -20.41
C PRO A 66 -6.74 0.62 -18.92
N GLU A 67 -7.80 0.83 -18.13
CA GLU A 67 -7.73 1.05 -16.68
C GLU A 67 -7.52 -0.24 -15.85
N CYS A 68 -7.85 -1.41 -16.40
CA CYS A 68 -7.85 -2.69 -15.70
C CYS A 68 -6.78 -3.68 -16.17
N LEU A 69 -5.94 -3.31 -17.15
CA LEU A 69 -5.03 -4.23 -17.85
C LEU A 69 -4.19 -5.09 -16.88
N GLU A 70 -3.56 -4.46 -15.89
CA GLU A 70 -2.74 -5.11 -14.86
C GLU A 70 -3.54 -6.14 -14.04
N GLN A 71 -4.75 -5.77 -13.60
CA GLN A 71 -5.62 -6.65 -12.81
C GLN A 71 -6.18 -7.80 -13.66
N PHE A 72 -6.53 -7.52 -14.91
CA PHE A 72 -7.01 -8.52 -15.85
C PHE A 72 -5.96 -9.60 -16.11
N PHE A 73 -4.71 -9.21 -16.37
CA PHE A 73 -3.61 -10.18 -16.51
C PHE A 73 -3.34 -10.96 -15.23
N ALA A 74 -3.32 -10.30 -14.07
CA ALA A 74 -3.12 -10.98 -12.79
C ALA A 74 -4.19 -12.08 -12.55
N ARG A 75 -5.45 -11.82 -12.93
CA ARG A 75 -6.53 -12.81 -12.84
C ARG A 75 -6.35 -13.97 -13.82
N LEU A 76 -5.94 -13.71 -15.06
CA LEU A 76 -5.64 -14.77 -16.03
C LEU A 76 -4.49 -15.66 -15.57
N VAL A 77 -3.42 -15.06 -15.03
CA VAL A 77 -2.29 -15.80 -14.43
C VAL A 77 -2.79 -16.71 -13.32
N TRP A 78 -3.62 -16.18 -12.40
CA TRP A 78 -4.19 -16.98 -11.31
C TRP A 78 -5.09 -18.12 -11.83
N LEU A 79 -5.96 -17.86 -12.81
CA LEU A 79 -6.83 -18.89 -13.42
C LEU A 79 -6.05 -20.01 -14.11
N SER A 80 -4.90 -19.69 -14.70
CA SER A 80 -4.02 -20.67 -15.37
C SER A 80 -3.13 -21.45 -14.40
N SER A 81 -3.09 -21.05 -13.13
CA SER A 81 -2.27 -21.73 -12.13
C SER A 81 -2.83 -23.12 -11.80
N LYS A 82 -1.94 -24.07 -11.53
CA LYS A 82 -2.35 -25.42 -11.11
C LYS A 82 -3.04 -25.32 -9.75
N PRO A 83 -4.10 -26.11 -9.52
CA PRO A 83 -4.74 -26.20 -8.22
C PRO A 83 -3.78 -26.70 -7.13
#